data_AF-A0A820PL02-F1
#
_entry.id   AF-A0A820PL02-F1
#
_cell.length_a   1.000
_cell.length_b   1.000
_cell.length_c   1.000
_cell.angle_alpha   90.00
_cell.angle_beta   90.00
_cell.angle_gamma   90.00
#
_symmetry.space_group_name_H-M   'P 1'
#
loop_
_entity.id
_entity.type
_entity.pdbx_description
1 polymer ?
#
loop_
_entity_poly.entity_id
_entity_poly.type
_entity_poly.pdbx_seq_one_letter_code
_entity_poly.pdbx_strand_id
1 'polypeptide(L)'
;SYKASWQQQATFSWVFYPFSLKILWAPILDSIYYYRFGRYLTWLIPIQIIIGIILITMSFYLESLLINLEILPLTFIFIIIYFLIASQDIVVDGWSVILFSSSNPQWASTGQTIGQVIGYFLASTVLITFESSNFTNTYIREPLSLPKRSSGLFTLQQFTFFGGIGFFIISIIISVIF
;
A
#
# COMPACT_ATOMS: atom_id res chain seq x y z
N SER A 1 -18.08 -5.07 18.38
CA SER A 1 -16.64 -5.34 18.54
C SER A 1 -16.33 -6.74 18.06
N TYR A 2 -15.86 -6.87 16.83
CA TYR A 2 -15.35 -8.14 16.29
C TYR A 2 -14.00 -8.45 16.97
N LYS A 3 -13.99 -9.23 18.05
CA LYS A 3 -12.74 -9.74 18.63
C LYS A 3 -12.31 -10.96 17.82
N ALA A 4 -11.40 -10.76 16.86
CA ALA A 4 -10.72 -11.86 16.19
C ALA A 4 -9.96 -12.72 17.23
N SER A 5 -10.08 -14.05 17.13
CA SER A 5 -9.42 -15.00 18.02
C SER A 5 -7.89 -14.84 17.94
N TRP A 6 -7.17 -15.08 19.04
CA TRP A 6 -5.71 -15.05 19.09
C TRP A 6 -5.05 -15.92 18.02
N GLN A 7 -5.66 -17.07 17.71
CA GLN A 7 -5.21 -17.96 16.64
C GLN A 7 -5.31 -17.30 15.26
N GLN A 8 -6.39 -16.55 15.02
CA GLN A 8 -6.64 -15.87 13.75
C GLN A 8 -5.68 -14.69 13.54
N GLN A 9 -5.38 -13.96 14.62
CA GLN A 9 -4.35 -12.92 14.61
C GLN A 9 -2.96 -13.51 14.35
N ALA A 10 -2.65 -14.66 14.97
CA ALA A 10 -1.39 -15.36 14.75
C ALA A 10 -1.26 -15.85 13.29
N THR A 11 -2.32 -16.40 12.69
CA THR A 11 -2.35 -16.75 11.26
C THR A 11 -2.14 -15.53 10.38
N PHE A 12 -2.75 -14.40 10.70
CA PHE A 12 -2.57 -13.17 9.94
C PHE A 12 -1.14 -12.61 10.02
N SER A 13 -0.41 -12.82 11.13
CA SER A 13 1.01 -12.43 11.23
C SER A 13 1.92 -13.11 10.21
N TRP A 14 1.47 -14.18 9.55
CA TRP A 14 2.24 -14.84 8.49
C TRP A 14 2.44 -13.93 7.27
N VAL A 15 1.58 -12.93 7.11
CA VAL A 15 1.67 -11.90 6.07
C VAL A 15 3.01 -11.17 6.07
N PHE A 16 3.70 -11.07 7.21
CA PHE A 16 4.98 -10.36 7.31
C PHE A 16 6.19 -11.16 6.83
N TYR A 17 6.08 -12.48 6.67
CA TYR A 17 7.20 -13.35 6.30
C TYR A 17 7.91 -12.98 4.99
N PRO A 18 7.20 -12.55 3.91
CA PRO A 18 7.85 -12.12 2.69
C PRO A 18 8.90 -11.02 2.90
N PHE A 19 8.65 -10.05 3.78
CA PHE A 19 9.65 -9.01 4.06
C PHE A 19 10.94 -9.56 4.67
N SER A 20 10.86 -10.57 5.51
CA SER A 20 12.03 -11.25 6.07
C SER A 20 12.77 -12.10 5.04
N LEU A 21 12.04 -12.68 4.09
CA LEU A 21 12.57 -13.59 3.07
C LEU A 21 13.00 -12.87 1.78
N LYS A 22 12.78 -11.55 1.67
CA LYS A 22 12.99 -10.77 0.44
C LYS A 22 14.38 -10.91 -0.19
N ILE A 23 15.39 -11.17 0.65
CA ILE A 23 16.78 -11.39 0.24
C ILE A 23 16.91 -12.60 -0.70
N LEU A 24 16.05 -13.60 -0.59
CA LEU A 24 16.12 -14.84 -1.39
C LEU A 24 15.89 -14.60 -2.88
N TRP A 25 15.03 -13.65 -3.25
CA TRP A 25 14.70 -13.37 -4.65
C TRP A 25 15.22 -12.03 -5.17
N ALA A 26 15.88 -11.23 -4.32
CA ALA A 26 16.53 -10.00 -4.74
C ALA A 26 17.49 -10.18 -5.95
N PRO A 27 18.35 -11.24 -6.01
CA PRO A 27 19.24 -11.45 -7.16
C PRO A 27 18.49 -11.70 -8.48
N ILE A 28 17.27 -12.25 -8.42
CA ILE A 28 16.43 -12.51 -9.59
C ILE A 28 15.94 -11.19 -10.17
N LEU A 29 15.46 -10.28 -9.30
CA LEU A 29 15.01 -8.95 -9.69
C LEU A 29 16.15 -8.11 -10.28
N ASP A 30 17.39 -8.32 -9.82
CA ASP A 30 18.56 -7.60 -10.33
C ASP A 30 19.10 -8.16 -11.66
N SER A 31 18.93 -9.45 -11.91
CA SER A 31 19.54 -10.14 -13.06
C SER A 31 18.66 -10.14 -14.31
N ILE A 32 17.34 -10.16 -14.15
CA ILE A 32 16.39 -10.20 -15.26
C ILE A 32 15.86 -8.80 -15.48
N TYR A 33 16.15 -8.18 -16.63
CA TYR A 33 15.53 -6.90 -16.97
C TYR A 33 15.52 -6.66 -18.48
N TYR A 34 14.66 -5.74 -18.93
CA TYR A 34 14.60 -5.35 -20.32
C TYR A 34 15.49 -4.11 -20.56
N TYR A 35 16.47 -4.23 -21.45
CA TYR A 35 17.48 -3.20 -21.66
C TYR A 35 16.89 -1.83 -22.03
N ARG A 36 15.80 -1.80 -22.82
CA ARG A 36 15.17 -0.54 -23.25
C ARG A 36 14.40 0.20 -22.16
N PHE A 37 13.89 -0.53 -21.16
CA PHE A 37 13.13 0.05 -20.04
C PHE A 37 14.03 0.35 -18.84
N GLY A 38 15.25 -0.16 -18.81
CA GLY A 38 16.12 -0.06 -17.66
C GLY A 38 15.77 -1.07 -16.57
N ARG A 39 16.77 -1.38 -15.72
CA ARG A 39 16.69 -2.46 -14.73
C ARG A 39 15.51 -2.30 -13.76
N TYR A 40 15.33 -1.11 -13.21
CA TYR A 40 14.38 -0.87 -12.12
C TYR A 40 12.94 -0.67 -12.60
N LEU A 41 12.74 0.07 -13.70
CA LEU A 41 11.40 0.30 -14.24
C LEU A 41 10.76 -0.99 -14.77
N THR A 42 11.57 -1.93 -15.26
CA THR A 42 11.10 -3.25 -15.73
C THR A 42 10.30 -3.99 -14.65
N TRP A 43 10.68 -3.86 -13.37
CA TRP A 43 10.00 -4.52 -12.26
C TRP A 43 9.06 -3.59 -11.51
N LEU A 44 9.44 -2.32 -11.32
CA LEU A 44 8.66 -1.36 -10.53
C LEU A 44 7.25 -1.17 -11.09
N ILE A 45 7.14 -0.92 -12.40
CA ILE A 45 5.86 -0.61 -13.04
C ILE A 45 4.90 -1.81 -12.98
N PRO A 46 5.28 -3.03 -13.39
CA PRO A 46 4.39 -4.18 -13.29
C PRO A 46 3.97 -4.51 -11.86
N ILE A 47 4.90 -4.51 -10.90
CA ILE A 47 4.58 -4.79 -9.49
C ILE A 47 3.53 -3.80 -8.99
N GLN A 48 3.73 -2.52 -9.29
CA GLN A 48 2.86 -1.45 -8.85
C GLN A 48 1.46 -1.54 -9.46
N ILE A 49 1.38 -1.85 -10.76
CA ILE A 49 0.11 -2.11 -11.45
C ILE A 49 -0.62 -3.30 -10.83
N ILE A 50 0.08 -4.41 -10.57
CA ILE A 50 -0.51 -5.62 -9.97
C ILE A 50 -1.05 -5.31 -8.57
N ILE A 51 -0.29 -4.60 -7.73
CA ILE A 51 -0.76 -4.15 -6.41
C ILE A 51 -2.03 -3.29 -6.57
N GLY A 52 -2.03 -2.33 -7.51
CA GLY A 52 -3.19 -1.50 -7.81
C GLY A 52 -4.44 -2.31 -8.19
N ILE A 53 -4.30 -3.30 -9.08
CA ILE A 53 -5.39 -4.21 -9.48
C ILE A 53 -5.92 -4.97 -8.27
N ILE A 54 -5.03 -5.52 -7.45
CA ILE A 54 -5.42 -6.30 -6.26
C ILE A 54 -6.19 -5.40 -5.28
N LEU A 55 -5.71 -4.18 -5.01
CA LEU A 55 -6.38 -3.23 -4.11
C LEU A 55 -7.76 -2.81 -4.62
N ILE A 56 -7.87 -2.47 -5.91
CA ILE A 56 -9.17 -2.13 -6.53
C ILE A 56 -10.12 -3.32 -6.43
N THR A 57 -9.67 -4.51 -6.80
CA THR A 57 -10.51 -5.71 -6.74
C THR A 57 -10.94 -6.00 -5.30
N MET A 58 -10.00 -5.95 -4.37
CA MET A 58 -10.25 -6.17 -2.94
C MET A 58 -11.26 -5.18 -2.39
N SER A 59 -11.23 -3.91 -2.82
CA SER A 59 -12.16 -2.87 -2.33
C SER A 59 -13.64 -3.24 -2.50
N PHE A 60 -13.99 -3.98 -3.56
CA PHE A 60 -15.36 -4.44 -3.83
C PHE A 60 -15.81 -5.57 -2.90
N TYR A 61 -14.88 -6.39 -2.40
CA TYR A 61 -15.16 -7.55 -1.55
C TYR A 61 -14.82 -7.30 -0.07
N LEU A 62 -14.26 -6.13 0.25
CA LEU A 62 -13.68 -5.83 1.56
C LEU A 62 -14.72 -5.89 2.68
N GLU A 63 -15.95 -5.41 2.43
CA GLU A 63 -17.03 -5.49 3.42
C GLU A 63 -17.44 -6.94 3.71
N SER A 64 -17.66 -7.73 2.66
CA SER A 64 -18.04 -9.14 2.78
C SER A 64 -16.96 -9.97 3.47
N LEU A 65 -15.69 -9.73 3.16
CA LEU A 65 -14.56 -10.42 3.78
C LEU A 65 -14.44 -10.11 5.28
N LEU A 66 -14.70 -8.86 5.67
CA LEU A 66 -14.69 -8.45 7.07
C LEU A 66 -15.89 -8.98 7.86
N ILE A 67 -17.09 -8.99 7.26
CA ILE A 67 -18.31 -9.48 7.90
C ILE A 67 -18.25 -11.00 8.10
N ASN A 68 -17.79 -11.74 7.09
CA ASN A 68 -17.75 -13.21 7.12
C ASN A 68 -16.53 -13.76 7.90
N LEU A 69 -15.62 -12.89 8.36
CA LEU A 69 -14.38 -13.26 9.06
C LEU A 69 -13.58 -14.34 8.33
N GLU A 70 -13.56 -14.29 6.99
CA GLU A 70 -12.80 -15.23 6.16
C GLU A 70 -11.31 -14.89 6.20
N ILE A 71 -10.66 -15.23 7.31
CA ILE A 71 -9.26 -14.88 7.56
C ILE A 71 -8.30 -15.58 6.61
N LEU A 72 -8.63 -16.79 6.14
CA LEU A 72 -7.72 -17.57 5.31
C LEU A 72 -7.56 -16.98 3.88
N PRO A 73 -8.65 -16.68 3.13
CA PRO A 73 -8.55 -15.94 1.87
C PRO A 73 -7.92 -14.56 2.05
N LEU A 74 -8.28 -13.84 3.12
CA LEU A 74 -7.71 -12.53 3.43
C LEU A 74 -6.19 -12.63 3.64
N THR A 75 -5.74 -13.55 4.48
CA THR A 75 -4.31 -13.78 4.75
C THR A 75 -3.55 -14.13 3.47
N PHE A 76 -4.13 -14.96 2.59
CA PHE A 76 -3.49 -15.32 1.33
C PHE A 76 -3.31 -14.11 0.39
N ILE A 77 -4.35 -13.29 0.22
CA ILE A 77 -4.27 -12.05 -0.57
C ILE A 77 -3.22 -11.11 0.02
N PHE A 78 -3.22 -10.94 1.35
CA PHE A 78 -2.24 -10.09 2.02
C PHE A 78 -0.80 -10.62 1.91
N ILE A 79 -0.57 -11.93 1.94
CA ILE A 79 0.75 -12.52 1.68
C ILE A 79 1.24 -12.14 0.27
N ILE A 80 0.37 -12.21 -0.75
CA ILE A 80 0.72 -11.82 -2.13
C ILE A 80 1.04 -10.33 -2.18
N ILE A 81 0.22 -9.47 -1.58
CA ILE A 81 0.47 -8.02 -1.52
C ILE A 81 1.80 -7.75 -0.84
N TYR A 82 2.08 -8.37 0.32
CA TYR A 82 3.32 -8.16 1.07
C TYR A 82 4.55 -8.69 0.31
N PHE A 83 4.41 -9.78 -0.43
CA PHE A 83 5.46 -10.26 -1.34
C PHE A 83 5.77 -9.25 -2.45
N LEU A 84 4.72 -8.67 -3.06
CA LEU A 84 4.86 -7.65 -4.09
C LEU A 84 5.46 -6.35 -3.52
N ILE A 85 5.02 -5.89 -2.36
CA ILE A 85 5.59 -4.71 -1.70
C ILE A 85 7.05 -4.97 -1.30
N ALA A 86 7.40 -6.14 -0.78
CA ALA A 86 8.78 -6.50 -0.48
C ALA A 86 9.67 -6.52 -1.74
N SER A 87 9.11 -6.94 -2.88
CA SER A 87 9.80 -6.88 -4.18
C SER A 87 9.95 -5.44 -4.67
N GLN A 88 8.93 -4.60 -4.48
CA GLN A 88 8.98 -3.16 -4.78
C GLN A 88 10.05 -2.46 -3.95
N ASP A 89 10.14 -2.76 -2.66
CA ASP A 89 11.10 -2.20 -1.71
C ASP A 89 12.55 -2.46 -2.18
N ILE A 90 12.88 -3.70 -2.57
CA ILE A 90 14.19 -4.05 -3.15
C ILE A 90 14.49 -3.20 -4.39
N VAL A 91 13.52 -3.08 -5.31
CA VAL A 91 13.69 -2.35 -6.57
C VAL A 91 13.89 -0.86 -6.31
N VAL A 92 13.10 -0.27 -5.41
CA VAL A 92 13.17 1.16 -5.06
C VAL A 92 14.46 1.48 -4.29
N ASP A 93 14.93 0.58 -3.42
CA ASP A 93 16.21 0.69 -2.71
C ASP A 93 17.39 0.72 -3.68
N GLY A 94 17.43 -0.22 -4.63
CA GLY A 94 18.48 -0.24 -5.65
C GLY A 94 18.42 0.98 -6.57
N TRP A 95 17.22 1.44 -6.90
CA TRP A 95 17.03 2.58 -7.79
C TRP A 95 17.42 3.91 -7.13
N SER A 96 17.08 4.10 -5.85
CA SER A 96 17.35 5.33 -5.11
C SER A 96 18.86 5.60 -4.99
N VAL A 97 19.67 4.56 -4.75
CA VAL A 97 21.14 4.70 -4.67
C VAL A 97 21.70 5.25 -5.99
N ILE A 98 21.20 4.79 -7.13
CA ILE A 98 21.65 5.27 -8.45
C ILE A 98 21.20 6.71 -8.69
N LEU A 99 19.93 7.01 -8.40
CA LEU A 99 19.36 8.35 -8.50
C LEU A 99 20.15 9.40 -7.71
N PHE A 100 20.63 9.05 -6.50
CA PHE A 100 21.33 9.98 -5.60
C PHE A 100 22.86 9.83 -5.60
N SER A 101 23.43 8.90 -6.38
CA SER A 101 24.86 8.53 -6.35
C SER A 101 25.82 9.69 -6.63
N SER A 102 25.46 10.61 -7.53
CA SER A 102 26.35 11.66 -8.04
C SER A 102 26.27 12.97 -7.26
N SER A 103 25.22 13.16 -6.46
CA SER A 103 24.97 14.44 -5.78
C SER A 103 25.16 14.29 -4.27
N ASN A 104 24.45 13.35 -3.63
CA ASN A 104 24.48 13.12 -2.18
C ASN A 104 23.76 11.79 -1.83
N PRO A 105 24.49 10.67 -1.64
CA PRO A 105 23.88 9.35 -1.43
C PRO A 105 23.05 9.24 -0.15
N GLN A 106 23.27 10.11 0.84
CA GLN A 106 22.52 10.13 2.11
C GLN A 106 21.04 10.48 1.95
N TRP A 107 20.66 11.17 0.86
CA TRP A 107 19.25 11.49 0.60
C TRP A 107 18.43 10.28 0.17
N ALA A 108 19.07 9.21 -0.33
CA ALA A 108 18.36 8.00 -0.73
C ALA A 108 17.57 7.38 0.43
N SER A 109 18.22 7.15 1.57
CA SER A 109 17.57 6.58 2.77
C SER A 109 16.64 7.58 3.48
N THR A 110 16.98 8.87 3.43
CA THR A 110 16.16 9.93 4.04
C THR A 110 14.82 10.08 3.30
N GLY A 111 14.85 10.11 1.97
CA GLY A 111 13.63 10.20 1.15
C GLY A 111 12.68 9.02 1.39
N GLN A 112 13.22 7.80 1.47
CA GLN A 112 12.44 6.60 1.79
C GLN A 112 11.81 6.69 3.18
N THR A 113 12.59 7.09 4.19
CA THR A 113 12.09 7.22 5.57
C THR A 113 10.95 8.23 5.66
N ILE A 114 11.12 9.40 5.03
CA ILE A 114 10.08 10.43 4.97
C ILE A 114 8.82 9.89 4.28
N GLY A 115 8.98 9.23 3.13
CA GLY A 115 7.87 8.63 2.40
C GLY A 115 7.08 7.61 3.24
N GLN A 116 7.78 6.71 3.93
CA GLN A 116 7.16 5.70 4.81
C GLN A 116 6.43 6.35 5.99
N VAL A 117 7.03 7.34 6.65
CA VAL A 117 6.40 8.05 7.78
C VAL A 117 5.14 8.78 7.33
N ILE A 118 5.18 9.47 6.19
CA ILE A 118 4.01 10.16 5.62
C ILE A 118 2.93 9.13 5.29
N GLY A 119 3.28 8.03 4.62
CA GLY A 119 2.33 6.97 4.27
C GLY A 119 1.66 6.37 5.51
N TYR A 120 2.43 6.02 6.53
CA TYR A 120 1.93 5.51 7.79
C TYR A 120 1.01 6.52 8.49
N PHE A 121 1.40 7.80 8.51
CA PHE A 121 0.59 8.85 9.12
C PHE A 121 -0.75 9.04 8.38
N LEU A 122 -0.74 9.08 7.05
CA LEU A 122 -1.96 9.17 6.25
C LEU A 122 -2.87 7.95 6.46
N ALA A 123 -2.32 6.74 6.45
CA ALA A 123 -3.11 5.52 6.61
C ALA A 123 -3.66 5.32 8.03
N SER A 124 -2.93 5.75 9.06
CA SER A 124 -3.35 5.56 10.46
C SER A 124 -4.22 6.71 10.98
N THR A 125 -3.82 7.96 10.72
CA THR A 125 -4.48 9.13 11.30
C THR A 125 -5.59 9.63 10.39
N VAL A 126 -5.29 9.91 9.12
CA VAL A 126 -6.29 10.47 8.20
C VAL A 126 -7.42 9.47 7.95
N LEU A 127 -7.12 8.19 7.73
CA LEU A 127 -8.17 7.19 7.55
C LEU A 127 -9.13 7.12 8.75
N ILE A 128 -8.61 6.90 9.95
CA ILE A 128 -9.45 6.73 11.15
C ILE A 128 -10.24 8.01 11.47
N THR A 129 -9.61 9.17 11.33
CA THR A 129 -10.25 10.46 11.60
C THR A 129 -11.41 10.71 10.63
N PHE A 130 -11.22 10.44 9.33
CA PHE A 130 -12.25 10.71 8.32
C PHE A 130 -13.26 9.57 8.15
N GLU A 131 -12.95 8.35 8.60
CA GLU A 131 -13.92 7.25 8.72
C GLU A 131 -14.86 7.46 9.91
N SER A 132 -14.40 8.13 10.97
CA SER A 132 -15.21 8.45 12.13
C SER A 132 -16.39 9.37 11.76
N SER A 133 -17.60 8.85 11.94
CA SER A 133 -18.83 9.61 11.76
C SER A 133 -18.96 10.76 12.74
N ASN A 134 -18.47 10.59 13.98
CA ASN A 134 -18.50 11.63 15.00
C ASN A 134 -17.65 12.84 14.57
N PHE A 135 -16.39 12.60 14.19
CA PHE A 135 -15.50 13.66 13.72
C PHE A 135 -16.06 14.38 12.48
N THR A 136 -16.50 13.60 11.49
CA THR A 136 -17.06 14.15 10.24
C THR A 136 -18.33 14.97 10.50
N ASN A 137 -19.20 14.51 11.41
CA ASN A 137 -20.43 15.22 11.73
C ASN A 137 -20.14 16.54 12.45
N THR A 138 -19.24 16.57 13.43
CA THR A 138 -18.95 17.75 14.26
C THR A 138 -18.07 18.77 13.56
N TYR A 139 -17.03 18.35 12.84
CA TYR A 139 -16.02 19.27 12.30
C TYR A 139 -16.18 19.61 10.82
N ILE A 140 -16.97 18.83 10.08
CA ILE A 140 -17.18 19.07 8.64
C ILE A 140 -18.64 19.39 8.36
N ARG A 141 -19.57 18.50 8.71
CA ARG A 141 -20.97 18.64 8.33
C ARG A 141 -21.69 19.75 9.11
N GLU A 142 -21.44 19.89 10.41
CA GLU A 142 -22.06 20.92 11.25
C GLU A 142 -21.65 22.36 10.84
N PRO A 143 -20.36 22.68 10.62
CA PRO A 143 -19.96 23.98 10.07
C PRO A 143 -20.51 24.26 8.66
N LEU A 144 -20.72 23.23 7.83
CA LEU A 144 -21.26 23.35 6.48
C LEU A 144 -22.79 23.25 6.41
N SER A 145 -23.50 23.19 7.55
CA SER A 145 -24.97 23.04 7.63
C SER A 145 -25.51 21.81 6.88
N LEU A 146 -24.74 20.73 6.81
CA LEU A 146 -25.10 19.47 6.15
C LEU A 146 -25.78 18.49 7.13
N PRO A 147 -26.68 17.60 6.65
CA PRO A 147 -27.33 16.61 7.50
C PRO A 147 -26.32 15.61 8.07
N LYS A 148 -26.47 15.28 9.37
CA LYS A 148 -25.66 14.27 10.05
C LYS A 148 -25.90 12.89 9.43
N ARG A 149 -24.83 12.13 9.21
CA ARG A 149 -24.90 10.74 8.71
C ARG A 149 -24.17 9.79 9.64
N SER A 150 -24.56 8.52 9.62
CA SER A 150 -23.93 7.44 10.40
C SER A 150 -22.57 7.00 9.84
N SER A 151 -22.25 7.33 8.58
CA SER A 151 -20.96 7.06 7.95
C SER A 151 -20.00 8.24 8.06
N GLY A 152 -18.69 7.97 8.09
CA GLY A 152 -17.64 8.96 7.87
C GLY A 152 -17.69 9.61 6.49
N LEU A 153 -16.65 10.39 6.20
CA LEU A 153 -16.45 11.02 4.90
C LEU A 153 -15.86 10.02 3.89
N PHE A 154 -15.00 9.12 4.35
CA PHE A 154 -14.46 8.01 3.56
C PHE A 154 -14.72 6.68 4.27
N THR A 155 -15.10 5.64 3.53
CA THR A 155 -15.10 4.27 4.06
C THR A 155 -13.76 3.60 3.80
N LEU A 156 -13.45 2.55 4.58
CA LEU A 156 -12.26 1.74 4.33
C LEU A 156 -12.21 1.21 2.89
N GLN A 157 -13.35 0.83 2.30
CA GLN A 157 -13.41 0.39 0.90
C GLN A 157 -13.00 1.50 -0.08
N GLN A 158 -13.54 2.70 0.10
CA GLN A 158 -13.21 3.85 -0.74
C GLN A 158 -11.72 4.20 -0.62
N PHE A 159 -11.18 4.17 0.58
CA PHE A 159 -9.74 4.41 0.80
C PHE A 159 -8.88 3.38 0.05
N THR A 160 -9.21 2.09 0.16
CA THR A 160 -8.49 1.03 -0.57
C THR A 160 -8.61 1.17 -2.08
N PHE A 161 -9.80 1.52 -2.59
CA PHE A 161 -10.04 1.75 -4.01
C PHE A 161 -9.22 2.94 -4.55
N PHE A 162 -9.27 4.09 -3.88
CA PHE A 162 -8.49 5.26 -4.26
C PHE A 162 -6.99 5.04 -4.12
N GLY A 163 -6.55 4.30 -3.10
CA GLY A 163 -5.17 3.86 -2.95
C GLY A 163 -4.71 3.04 -4.16
N GLY A 164 -5.55 2.09 -4.61
CA GLY A 164 -5.29 1.32 -5.83
C GLY A 164 -5.16 2.19 -7.08
N ILE A 165 -6.06 3.16 -7.28
CA ILE A 165 -5.95 4.15 -8.37
C ILE A 165 -4.65 4.98 -8.26
N GLY A 166 -4.27 5.39 -7.05
CA GLY A 166 -3.04 6.13 -6.80
C GLY A 166 -1.80 5.36 -7.28
N PHE A 167 -1.76 4.04 -7.06
CA PHE A 167 -0.70 3.20 -7.59
C PHE A 167 -0.63 3.25 -9.13
N PHE A 168 -1.75 3.19 -9.85
CA PHE A 168 -1.75 3.35 -11.31
C PHE A 168 -1.26 4.72 -11.76
N ILE A 169 -1.75 5.79 -11.14
CA ILE A 169 -1.36 7.16 -11.49
C ILE A 169 0.15 7.33 -11.32
N ILE A 170 0.70 6.91 -10.18
CA ILE A 170 2.13 6.99 -9.92
C ILE A 170 2.92 6.14 -10.92
N SER A 171 2.45 4.94 -11.28
CA SER A 171 3.11 4.12 -12.31
C SER A 171 3.16 4.81 -13.67
N ILE A 172 2.07 5.47 -14.09
CA ILE A 172 2.02 6.23 -15.34
C ILE A 172 2.99 7.40 -15.28
N ILE A 173 2.98 8.16 -14.18
CA ILE A 173 3.89 9.29 -13.98
C ILE A 173 5.35 8.84 -14.07
N ILE A 174 5.71 7.76 -13.37
CA ILE A 174 7.07 7.21 -13.41
C ILE A 174 7.46 6.80 -14.83
N SER A 175 6.57 6.10 -15.54
CA SER A 175 6.82 5.64 -16.91
C SER A 175 6.94 6.76 -17.95
N VAL A 176 6.44 7.96 -17.65
CA VAL A 176 6.53 9.13 -18.54
C VAL A 176 7.76 9.98 -18.23
N ILE A 177 8.15 10.07 -16.97
CA ILE A 177 9.27 10.90 -16.51
C ILE A 177 10.63 10.22 -16.75
N PHE A 178 10.70 8.88 -16.60
CA PHE A 178 11.92 8.10 -16.70
C PHE A 178 11.87 7.11 -17.86
#